data_AF-A0A5J4L0N1-F1
#
_entry.id   AF-A0A5J4L0N1-F1
#
_cell.length_a   1.000
_cell.length_b   1.000
_cell.length_c   1.000
_cell.angle_alpha   90.00
_cell.angle_beta   90.00
_cell.angle_gamma   90.00
#
_symmetry.space_group_name_H-M   'P 1'
#
loop_
_entity.id
_entity.type
_entity.pdbx_description
1 polymer ?
#
loop_
_entity_poly.entity_id
_entity_poly.type
_entity_poly.pdbx_seq_one_letter_code
_entity_poly.pdbx_strand_id
1 'polypeptide(L)'
;MHFFSRKNLAISALMMLMLCAMVLFNSGTGHAYAATHAPSVASQATTHNIVRPAAGTVHGCPVGYACIYPQNAGWNGDHPSNTYYNYGTYKLYNQYGNHYIYNNQTGGAPFWLCTDSYGKTCPWYVAAGTSAQTDFTPLNSVKLVPSL
;
A
#
# COMPACT_ATOMS: atom_id res chain seq x y z
N MET A 1 -1.01 -43.66 4.80
CA MET A 1 -1.71 -43.95 6.06
C MET A 1 -1.32 -42.86 7.05
N HIS A 2 -2.21 -41.90 7.28
CA HIS A 2 -1.93 -40.66 8.00
C HIS A 2 -1.74 -40.91 9.50
N PHE A 3 -0.56 -40.56 10.03
CA PHE A 3 -0.33 -40.39 11.46
C PHE A 3 -0.89 -39.04 11.92
N PHE A 4 -2.20 -38.97 12.18
CA PHE A 4 -2.79 -37.86 12.94
C PHE A 4 -2.63 -38.14 14.43
N SER A 5 -1.65 -37.47 15.04
CA SER A 5 -1.36 -37.53 16.46
C SER A 5 -2.43 -36.79 17.26
N ARG A 6 -2.87 -37.38 18.38
CA ARG A 6 -3.92 -36.90 19.30
C ARG A 6 -3.72 -35.46 19.80
N LYS A 7 -2.51 -34.91 19.68
CA LYS A 7 -2.16 -33.52 20.06
C LYS A 7 -2.82 -32.46 19.15
N ASN A 8 -3.08 -32.77 17.88
CA ASN A 8 -3.67 -31.81 16.93
C ASN A 8 -5.19 -31.65 17.10
N LEU A 9 -5.87 -32.61 17.75
CA LEU A 9 -7.31 -32.52 18.00
C LEU A 9 -7.63 -31.52 19.12
N ALA A 10 -6.78 -31.46 20.15
CA ALA A 10 -6.98 -30.57 21.31
C ALA A 10 -6.77 -29.08 20.96
N ILE A 11 -5.88 -28.77 20.02
CA ILE A 11 -5.59 -27.40 19.58
C ILE A 11 -6.78 -26.83 18.78
N SER A 12 -7.47 -27.66 18.00
CA SER A 12 -8.66 -27.26 17.24
C SER A 12 -9.87 -26.92 18.15
N ALA A 13 -10.09 -27.73 19.19
CA ALA A 13 -11.19 -27.51 20.12
C ALA A 13 -11.02 -26.22 20.96
N LEU A 14 -9.78 -25.83 21.29
CA LEU A 14 -9.52 -24.60 22.06
C LEU A 14 -9.72 -23.32 21.23
N MET A 15 -9.42 -23.35 19.93
CA MET A 15 -9.66 -22.20 19.04
C MET A 15 -11.16 -21.95 18.79
N MET A 16 -11.99 -22.99 18.85
CA MET A 16 -13.42 -22.87 18.57
C MET A 16 -14.21 -22.26 19.74
N LEU A 17 -13.72 -22.37 20.97
CA LEU A 17 -14.36 -21.76 22.15
C LEU A 17 -14.07 -20.24 22.28
N MET A 18 -12.92 -19.76 21.77
CA MET A 18 -12.58 -18.33 21.81
C MET A 18 -13.33 -17.48 20.77
N LEU A 19 -13.82 -18.09 19.68
CA LEU A 19 -14.55 -17.37 18.62
C LEU A 19 -15.97 -16.94 19.04
N CYS A 20 -16.56 -17.55 20.09
CA CYS A 20 -17.91 -17.21 20.54
C CYS A 20 -17.98 -15.96 21.43
N ALA A 21 -16.87 -15.46 21.98
CA ALA A 21 -16.90 -14.36 22.97
C ALA A 21 -16.85 -12.94 22.35
N MET A 22 -16.48 -12.78 21.08
CA MET A 22 -16.31 -11.45 20.46
C MET A 22 -17.57 -10.89 19.77
N VAL A 23 -18.72 -11.58 19.84
CA VAL A 23 -19.95 -11.19 19.10
C VAL A 23 -20.96 -10.41 19.96
N LEU A 24 -20.68 -10.13 21.25
CA LEU A 24 -21.72 -9.62 22.19
C LEU A 24 -21.66 -8.16 22.62
N PHE A 25 -20.81 -7.29 22.04
CA PHE A 25 -20.82 -5.86 22.41
C PHE A 25 -20.77 -4.94 21.19
N ASN A 26 -21.91 -4.78 20.51
CA ASN A 26 -22.15 -3.55 19.74
C ASN A 26 -23.65 -3.19 19.76
N SER A 27 -24.11 -2.62 20.88
CA SER A 27 -25.45 -2.06 21.03
C SER A 27 -25.48 -0.66 20.39
N GLY A 28 -25.66 -0.60 19.07
CA GLY A 28 -26.03 0.62 18.37
C GLY A 28 -27.55 0.84 18.49
N THR A 29 -27.98 1.72 19.39
CA THR A 29 -29.38 2.16 19.49
C THR A 29 -29.71 3.09 18.32
N GLY A 30 -30.22 2.51 17.23
CA GLY A 30 -30.83 3.24 16.12
C GLY A 30 -32.27 3.64 16.46
N HIS A 31 -32.56 4.92 16.32
CA HIS A 31 -33.90 5.50 16.51
C HIS A 31 -34.85 5.03 15.39
N ALA A 32 -36.04 4.60 15.79
CA ALA A 32 -37.07 4.07 14.90
C ALA A 32 -37.83 5.18 14.16
N TYR A 33 -38.02 4.99 12.85
CA TYR A 33 -39.08 5.60 12.07
C TYR A 33 -39.78 4.50 11.26
N ALA A 34 -41.11 4.47 11.31
CA ALA A 34 -41.94 3.41 10.76
C ALA A 34 -42.32 3.65 9.28
N ALA A 35 -42.40 2.54 8.53
CA ALA A 35 -43.57 2.10 7.75
C ALA A 35 -43.39 1.77 6.24
N THR A 36 -44.09 0.69 5.88
CA THR A 36 -44.62 0.24 4.58
C THR A 36 -43.81 -0.76 3.73
N HIS A 37 -44.53 -1.79 3.29
CA HIS A 37 -44.06 -3.06 2.70
C HIS A 37 -43.83 -2.96 1.18
N ALA A 38 -42.81 -3.66 0.67
CA ALA A 38 -42.69 -4.05 -0.73
C ALA A 38 -41.89 -5.38 -0.84
N PRO A 39 -42.21 -6.28 -1.79
CA PRO A 39 -41.58 -7.60 -1.87
C PRO A 39 -40.14 -7.50 -2.39
N SER A 40 -39.21 -8.09 -1.64
CA SER A 40 -37.79 -8.15 -1.97
C SER A 40 -37.51 -9.23 -3.01
N VAL A 41 -37.15 -8.81 -4.23
CA VAL A 41 -36.42 -9.63 -5.20
C VAL A 41 -35.06 -9.99 -4.60
N ALA A 42 -34.79 -11.28 -4.44
CA ALA A 42 -33.50 -11.79 -3.97
C ALA A 42 -32.42 -11.51 -5.03
N SER A 43 -31.64 -10.45 -4.83
CA SER A 43 -30.44 -10.20 -5.60
C SER A 43 -29.34 -11.13 -5.08
N GLN A 44 -28.88 -12.03 -5.94
CA GLN A 44 -27.76 -12.92 -5.65
C GLN A 44 -26.51 -12.07 -5.44
N ALA A 45 -26.04 -11.99 -4.21
CA ALA A 45 -24.80 -11.33 -3.86
C ALA A 45 -23.63 -12.14 -4.43
N THR A 46 -23.17 -11.78 -5.62
CA THR A 46 -21.86 -12.18 -6.13
C THR A 46 -20.82 -11.65 -5.15
N THR A 47 -20.19 -12.54 -4.38
CA THR A 47 -19.02 -12.20 -3.56
C THR A 47 -17.86 -11.89 -4.50
N HIS A 48 -17.81 -10.66 -5.00
CA HIS A 48 -16.55 -10.10 -5.47
C HIS A 48 -15.63 -10.03 -4.26
N ASN A 49 -14.56 -10.81 -4.30
CA ASN A 49 -13.46 -10.67 -3.37
C ASN A 49 -12.77 -9.33 -3.72
N ILE A 50 -13.37 -8.22 -3.29
CA ILE A 50 -12.80 -6.90 -3.47
C ILE A 50 -11.57 -6.87 -2.57
N VAL A 51 -10.40 -7.06 -3.17
CA VAL A 51 -9.14 -6.65 -2.55
C VAL A 51 -9.27 -5.15 -2.34
N ARG A 52 -9.64 -4.76 -1.12
CA ARG A 52 -9.72 -3.35 -0.73
C ARG A 52 -8.31 -2.78 -0.89
N PRO A 53 -8.11 -1.65 -1.57
CA PRO A 53 -6.82 -0.97 -1.53
C PRO A 53 -6.41 -0.81 -0.07
N ALA A 54 -5.17 -1.12 0.26
CA ALA A 54 -4.63 -0.77 1.57
C ALA A 54 -4.86 0.74 1.75
N ALA A 55 -5.27 1.16 2.95
CA ALA A 55 -5.58 2.56 3.22
C ALA A 55 -4.46 3.47 2.65
N GLY A 56 -4.82 4.32 1.70
CA GLY A 56 -3.97 5.39 1.16
C GLY A 56 -3.01 5.03 0.01
N THR A 57 -3.22 3.98 -0.79
CA THR A 57 -2.40 3.75 -2.00
C THR A 57 -2.80 4.69 -3.14
N VAL A 58 -1.82 5.31 -3.81
CA VAL A 58 -2.02 6.08 -5.05
C VAL A 58 -1.11 5.51 -6.12
N HIS A 59 -1.67 5.13 -7.26
CA HIS A 59 -0.97 4.39 -8.31
C HIS A 59 -0.28 3.10 -7.82
N GLY A 60 -0.84 2.47 -6.79
CA GLY A 60 -0.25 1.31 -6.13
C GLY A 60 0.94 1.62 -5.22
N CYS A 61 1.34 2.90 -5.11
CA CYS A 61 2.31 3.36 -4.12
C CYS A 61 1.65 3.49 -2.75
N PRO A 62 2.02 2.71 -1.72
CA PRO A 62 1.39 2.80 -0.40
C PRO A 62 1.71 4.11 0.32
N VAL A 63 0.81 4.54 1.21
CA VAL A 63 1.06 5.71 2.07
C VAL A 63 2.34 5.53 2.89
N GLY A 64 3.16 6.57 2.95
CA GLY A 64 4.47 6.56 3.59
C GLY A 64 5.63 6.14 2.67
N TYR A 65 5.37 5.78 1.41
CA TYR A 65 6.40 5.33 0.47
C TYR A 65 6.69 6.37 -0.61
N ALA A 66 7.94 6.39 -1.09
CA ALA A 66 8.28 6.92 -2.41
C ALA A 66 8.42 5.76 -3.39
N CYS A 67 7.85 5.90 -4.58
CA CYS A 67 7.77 4.83 -5.57
C CYS A 67 8.28 5.29 -6.93
N ILE A 68 8.99 4.40 -7.61
CA ILE A 68 9.47 4.57 -8.99
C ILE A 68 8.82 3.47 -9.84
N TYR A 69 8.33 3.84 -11.02
CA TYR A 69 7.69 2.94 -11.96
C TYR A 69 8.67 2.51 -13.05
N PRO A 70 8.46 1.37 -13.72
CA PRO A 70 9.40 0.88 -14.73
C PRO A 70 9.66 1.88 -15.87
N GLN A 71 10.83 1.71 -16.48
CA GLN A 71 11.27 2.50 -17.61
C GLN A 71 10.22 2.51 -18.72
N ASN A 72 9.85 3.72 -19.17
CA ASN A 72 8.95 3.97 -20.28
C ASN A 72 7.56 3.30 -20.17
N ALA A 73 7.11 2.97 -18.95
CA ALA A 73 5.85 2.24 -18.72
C ALA A 73 4.72 3.11 -18.12
N GLY A 74 4.95 4.42 -17.93
CA GLY A 74 4.00 5.30 -17.24
C GLY A 74 3.73 4.80 -15.82
N TRP A 75 2.45 4.74 -15.42
CA TRP A 75 2.02 4.17 -14.13
C TRP A 75 2.06 2.63 -14.07
N ASN A 76 2.38 1.95 -15.18
CA ASN A 76 2.52 0.49 -15.24
C ASN A 76 1.36 -0.29 -14.58
N GLY A 77 0.11 0.13 -14.86
CA GLY A 77 -1.06 -0.51 -14.26
C GLY A 77 -1.10 -0.44 -12.73
N ASP A 78 -0.51 0.61 -12.12
CA ASP A 78 -0.37 0.79 -10.69
C ASP A 78 0.60 -0.20 -10.01
N HIS A 79 1.63 -0.66 -10.76
CA HIS A 79 2.68 -1.54 -10.27
C HIS A 79 4.06 -0.84 -10.31
N PRO A 80 4.50 -0.21 -9.20
CA PRO A 80 5.85 0.35 -9.14
C PRO A 80 6.92 -0.74 -9.17
N SER A 81 8.09 -0.45 -9.76
CA SER A 81 9.24 -1.36 -9.79
C SER A 81 10.10 -1.25 -8.53
N ASN A 82 10.14 -0.06 -7.92
CA ASN A 82 10.93 0.20 -6.73
C ASN A 82 10.11 1.02 -5.74
N THR A 83 10.16 0.63 -4.47
CA THR A 83 9.46 1.31 -3.38
C THR A 83 10.41 1.53 -2.21
N TYR A 84 10.32 2.70 -1.60
CA TYR A 84 11.21 3.13 -0.52
C TYR A 84 10.37 3.68 0.63
N TYR A 85 10.58 3.12 1.82
CA TYR A 85 9.85 3.52 3.05
C TYR A 85 10.76 4.19 4.07
N ASN A 86 11.90 3.57 4.33
CA ASN A 86 12.83 4.08 5.32
C ASN A 86 13.59 5.30 4.80
N TYR A 87 13.89 6.24 5.68
CA TYR A 87 14.78 7.36 5.35
C TYR A 87 16.20 6.84 5.10
N GLY A 88 16.88 7.46 4.15
CA GLY A 88 18.23 7.07 3.73
C GLY A 88 18.49 7.31 2.25
N THR A 89 19.71 6.95 1.83
CA THR A 89 20.14 7.01 0.43
C THR A 89 20.18 5.61 -0.17
N TYR A 90 19.60 5.46 -1.34
CA TYR A 90 19.50 4.21 -2.09
C TYR A 90 20.18 4.34 -3.44
N LYS A 91 21.17 3.50 -3.71
CA LYS A 91 21.83 3.43 -5.02
C LYS A 91 20.87 2.86 -6.06
N LEU A 92 20.85 3.49 -7.22
CA LEU A 92 20.13 2.99 -8.38
C LEU A 92 21.09 2.17 -9.24
N TYR A 93 20.60 1.04 -9.75
CA TYR A 93 21.32 0.18 -10.67
C TYR A 93 20.46 -0.08 -11.88
N ASN A 94 21.07 0.05 -13.06
CA ASN A 94 20.43 -0.24 -14.34
C ASN A 94 19.08 0.48 -14.53
N GLN A 95 18.97 1.71 -14.05
CA GLN A 95 17.82 2.59 -14.30
C GLN A 95 18.19 3.55 -15.44
N TYR A 96 17.37 3.57 -16.49
CA TYR A 96 17.64 4.33 -17.71
C TYR A 96 16.34 4.86 -18.30
N GLY A 97 16.45 5.90 -19.11
CA GLY A 97 15.31 6.50 -19.79
C GLY A 97 14.29 7.04 -18.80
N ASN A 98 13.06 7.20 -19.27
CA ASN A 98 12.06 7.96 -18.55
C ASN A 98 11.28 7.09 -17.55
N HIS A 99 11.14 7.55 -16.31
CA HIS A 99 10.36 6.89 -15.27
C HIS A 99 9.32 7.84 -14.69
N TYR A 100 8.22 7.25 -14.23
CA TYR A 100 7.29 7.92 -13.34
C TYR A 100 7.75 7.75 -11.91
N ILE A 101 7.50 8.78 -11.10
CA ILE A 101 7.80 8.82 -9.68
C ILE A 101 6.56 9.32 -8.97
N TYR A 102 6.22 8.69 -7.85
CA TYR A 102 5.23 9.23 -6.92
C TYR A 102 5.76 9.19 -5.50
N ASN A 103 5.78 10.34 -4.84
CA ASN A 103 6.13 10.43 -3.44
C ASN A 103 4.85 10.43 -2.61
N ASN A 104 4.41 9.25 -2.15
CA ASN A 104 3.26 9.11 -1.25
C ASN A 104 3.67 9.19 0.23
N GLN A 105 4.83 9.79 0.54
CA GLN A 105 5.23 10.01 1.92
C GLN A 105 4.32 11.06 2.59
N THR A 106 4.24 11.00 3.91
CA THR A 106 3.45 11.95 4.72
C THR A 106 4.37 12.97 5.39
N GLY A 107 3.77 13.99 6.01
CA GLY A 107 4.51 14.98 6.80
C GLY A 107 5.37 15.96 6.02
N GLY A 108 5.32 15.97 4.69
CA GLY A 108 6.13 16.87 3.85
C GLY A 108 7.52 16.34 3.49
N ALA A 109 7.81 15.06 3.75
CA ALA A 109 9.10 14.44 3.46
C ALA A 109 9.44 14.50 1.94
N PRO A 110 10.59 15.08 1.56
CA PRO A 110 11.00 15.15 0.16
C PRO A 110 11.71 13.86 -0.29
N PHE A 111 11.48 13.50 -1.56
CA PHE A 111 12.18 12.41 -2.25
C PHE A 111 13.18 12.98 -3.26
N TRP A 112 14.45 12.98 -2.88
CA TRP A 112 15.53 13.58 -3.67
C TRP A 112 16.04 12.65 -4.76
N LEU A 113 16.29 13.21 -5.93
CA LEU A 113 16.92 12.52 -7.05
C LEU A 113 18.34 13.04 -7.21
N CYS A 114 19.31 12.12 -7.19
CA CYS A 114 20.72 12.48 -7.06
C CYS A 114 21.55 11.89 -8.20
N THR A 115 22.45 12.70 -8.74
CA THR A 115 23.33 12.33 -9.86
C THR A 115 24.60 11.62 -9.39
N ASP A 116 24.89 11.62 -8.09
CA ASP A 116 25.94 10.80 -7.49
C ASP A 116 25.37 9.56 -6.80
N SER A 117 26.22 8.58 -6.47
CA SER A 117 25.80 7.32 -5.84
C SER A 117 25.65 7.37 -4.31
N TYR A 118 25.90 8.52 -3.67
CA TYR A 118 25.92 8.68 -2.21
C TYR A 118 24.94 9.74 -1.71
N GLY A 119 24.08 10.30 -2.57
CA GLY A 119 23.03 11.24 -2.21
C GLY A 119 23.54 12.61 -1.77
N LYS A 120 24.70 13.03 -2.29
CA LYS A 120 25.35 14.32 -1.98
C LYS A 120 24.95 15.43 -2.96
N THR A 121 24.80 15.09 -4.23
CA THR A 121 24.48 15.99 -5.33
C THR A 121 23.08 15.67 -5.83
N CYS A 122 22.09 16.36 -5.24
CA CYS A 122 20.68 16.15 -5.54
C CYS A 122 20.06 17.44 -6.09
N PRO A 123 20.10 17.64 -7.43
CA PRO A 123 19.68 18.91 -8.03
C PRO A 123 18.19 19.24 -7.84
N TRP A 124 17.34 18.24 -7.57
CA TRP A 124 15.91 18.43 -7.34
C TRP A 124 15.28 17.26 -6.58
N TYR A 125 14.01 17.44 -6.18
CA TYR A 125 13.23 16.48 -5.41
C TYR A 125 11.77 16.45 -5.85
N VAL A 126 11.07 15.38 -5.49
CA VAL A 126 9.62 15.24 -5.59
C VAL A 126 9.02 15.47 -4.21
N ALA A 127 8.13 16.45 -4.10
CA ALA A 127 7.47 16.79 -2.84
C ALA A 127 6.48 15.68 -2.41
N ALA A 128 6.22 15.59 -1.10
CA ALA A 128 5.21 14.67 -0.58
C ALA A 128 3.84 14.91 -1.23
N GLY A 129 3.16 13.84 -1.61
CA GLY A 129 1.87 13.84 -2.28
C GLY A 129 1.91 14.16 -3.77
N THR A 130 3.08 14.39 -4.37
CA THR A 130 3.21 14.78 -5.79
C THR A 130 3.93 13.74 -6.65
N SER A 131 3.81 13.91 -7.95
CA SER A 131 4.43 13.06 -8.98
C SER A 131 5.41 13.83 -9.83
N ALA A 132 6.39 13.13 -10.38
CA ALA A 132 7.25 13.65 -11.44
C ALA A 132 7.49 12.58 -12.51
N GLN A 133 7.87 13.05 -13.69
CA GLN A 133 8.35 12.22 -14.78
C GLN A 133 9.74 12.73 -15.16
N THR A 134 10.73 11.85 -15.22
CA THR A 134 12.09 12.25 -15.55
C THR A 134 12.93 11.13 -16.13
N ASP A 135 14.00 11.51 -16.81
CA ASP A 135 15.04 10.59 -17.25
C ASP A 135 15.93 10.18 -16.07
N PHE A 136 16.01 8.89 -15.81
CA PHE A 136 16.84 8.28 -14.77
C PHE A 136 18.25 7.95 -15.24
N THR A 137 18.54 8.06 -16.54
CA THR A 137 19.88 7.84 -17.10
C THR A 137 20.99 8.60 -16.36
N PRO A 138 20.83 9.89 -15.98
CA PRO A 138 21.86 10.61 -15.23
C PRO A 138 21.81 10.37 -13.70
N LEU A 139 20.83 9.64 -13.19
CA LEU A 139 20.61 9.45 -11.76
C LEU A 139 21.31 8.18 -11.26
N ASN A 140 22.01 8.32 -10.15
CA ASN A 140 22.80 7.22 -9.55
C ASN A 140 22.30 6.85 -8.14
N SER A 141 21.52 7.72 -7.50
CA SER A 141 20.86 7.39 -6.23
C SER A 141 19.60 8.23 -6.02
N VAL A 142 18.78 7.78 -5.07
CA VAL A 142 17.66 8.53 -4.51
C VAL A 142 17.83 8.66 -3.01
N LYS A 143 17.30 9.73 -2.42
CA LYS A 143 17.44 9.99 -0.98
C LYS A 143 16.11 10.43 -0.37
N LEU A 144 15.66 9.68 0.62
CA LEU A 144 14.49 9.99 1.45
C LEU A 144 14.98 10.64 2.74
N VAL A 145 14.41 11.79 3.10
CA VAL A 145 14.70 12.46 4.37
C VAL A 145 13.39 12.84 5.06
N PRO A 146 13.36 12.95 6.41
CA PRO A 146 12.20 13.51 7.09
C PRO A 146 11.97 14.97 6.67
N SER A 147 10.76 15.47 6.89
CA SER A 147 10.50 16.91 6.83
C SER A 147 11.28 17.64 7.93
N LEU A 148 11.72 18.85 7.61
CA LEU A 148 12.37 19.78 8.54
C LEU A 148 11.34 20.51 9.40
#